data_AF-A0A973HR55-F1
#
_entry.id   AF-A0A973HR55-F1
#
_cell.length_a   1.000
_cell.length_b   1.000
_cell.length_c   1.000
_cell.angle_alpha   90.00
_cell.angle_beta   90.00
_cell.angle_gamma   90.00
#
_symmetry.space_group_name_H-M   'P 1'
#
loop_
_entity.id
_entity.type
_entity.pdbx_description
1 polymer ?
#
loop_
_entity_poly.entity_id
_entity_poly.type
_entity_poly.pdbx_seq_one_letter_code
_entity_poly.pdbx_strand_id
1 'polypeptide(L)'
;MDEQEIAERLEAVEKKSNAMYTAVALILLGFVIIGFILNFSVYMNSSSFQKMFKDMLGGEPLPVITEYYFYTKQFIMVGDLICVIASIFCFYKRDKPRRLLIIAGIAVYLSFKWSISTLAMFLPLMKLIEMIGA
;
A
#
# COMPACT_ATOMS: atom_id res chain seq x y z
N MET A 1 -15.58 -40.66 -24.35
CA MET A 1 -15.05 -39.87 -23.23
C MET A 1 -16.16 -39.88 -22.20
N ASP A 2 -15.99 -40.70 -21.18
CA ASP A 2 -17.07 -41.03 -20.24
C ASP A 2 -17.37 -39.83 -19.34
N GLU A 3 -18.65 -39.64 -18.99
CA GLU A 3 -19.09 -38.51 -18.14
C GLU A 3 -18.35 -38.47 -16.80
N GLN A 4 -17.92 -39.63 -16.28
CA GLN A 4 -17.08 -39.73 -15.09
C GLN A 4 -15.68 -39.13 -15.29
N GLU A 5 -15.05 -39.33 -16.45
CA GLU A 5 -13.73 -38.78 -16.76
C GLU A 5 -13.79 -37.24 -16.88
N ILE A 6 -14.90 -36.71 -17.40
CA ILE A 6 -15.15 -35.27 -17.49
C ILE A 6 -15.35 -34.67 -16.10
N ALA A 7 -16.11 -35.33 -15.23
CA ALA A 7 -16.35 -34.88 -13.86
C ALA A 7 -15.06 -34.85 -13.01
N GLU A 8 -14.24 -35.90 -13.06
CA GLU A 8 -12.95 -35.93 -12.35
C GLU A 8 -12.00 -34.82 -12.83
N ARG A 9 -11.94 -34.59 -14.14
CA ARG A 9 -11.12 -33.50 -14.70
C ARG A 9 -11.62 -32.13 -14.26
N LEU A 10 -12.93 -31.91 -14.20
CA LEU A 10 -13.53 -30.66 -13.73
C LEU A 10 -13.23 -30.41 -12.24
N GLU A 11 -13.37 -31.42 -11.38
CA GLU A 11 -13.03 -31.30 -9.96
C GLU A 11 -11.54 -31.01 -9.75
N ALA A 12 -10.66 -31.67 -10.51
CA ALA A 12 -9.22 -31.42 -10.45
C ALA A 12 -8.86 -29.98 -10.86
N VAL A 13 -9.49 -29.47 -11.92
CA VAL A 13 -9.32 -28.08 -12.38
C VAL A 13 -9.85 -27.09 -11.35
N GLU A 14 -11.02 -27.34 -10.75
CA GLU A 14 -11.59 -26.46 -9.73
C GLU A 14 -10.71 -26.41 -8.48
N LYS A 15 -10.21 -27.57 -8.01
CA LYS A 15 -9.31 -27.65 -6.85
C LYS A 15 -8.00 -26.90 -7.09
N LYS A 16 -7.40 -27.05 -8.28
CA LYS A 16 -6.17 -26.33 -8.66
C LYS A 16 -6.41 -24.82 -8.76
N SER A 17 -7.53 -24.42 -9.35
CA SER A 17 -7.95 -23.01 -9.46
C SER A 17 -8.15 -22.38 -8.08
N ASN A 18 -8.81 -23.09 -7.16
CA ASN A 18 -9.05 -22.65 -5.79
C ASN A 18 -7.76 -22.46 -4.98
N ALA A 19 -6.79 -23.37 -5.14
CA ALA A 19 -5.48 -23.23 -4.54
C ALA A 19 -4.74 -22.00 -5.08
N MET A 20 -4.76 -21.79 -6.40
CA MET A 20 -4.14 -20.63 -7.05
C MET A 20 -4.75 -19.31 -6.56
N TYR A 21 -6.07 -19.18 -6.52
CA TYR A 21 -6.74 -17.97 -6.04
C TYR A 21 -6.47 -17.67 -4.57
N THR A 22 -6.29 -18.71 -3.75
CA THR A 22 -5.95 -18.53 -2.33
C THR A 22 -4.51 -18.08 -2.18
N ALA A 23 -3.57 -18.67 -2.93
CA ALA A 23 -2.17 -18.26 -2.93
C ALA A 23 -2.01 -16.79 -3.37
N VAL A 24 -2.67 -16.38 -4.46
CA VAL A 24 -2.65 -14.98 -4.93
C VAL A 24 -3.22 -14.03 -3.89
N ALA A 25 -4.36 -14.38 -3.26
CA ALA A 25 -4.95 -13.53 -2.23
C ALA A 25 -4.04 -13.39 -1.00
N LEU A 26 -3.31 -14.44 -0.60
CA LEU A 26 -2.33 -14.38 0.50
C LEU A 26 -1.15 -13.48 0.16
N ILE A 27 -0.61 -13.58 -1.07
CA ILE A 27 0.48 -12.71 -1.53
C ILE A 27 0.04 -11.25 -1.48
N LEU A 28 -1.14 -10.94 -2.03
CA LEU A 28 -1.67 -9.58 -2.01
C LEU A 28 -1.93 -9.06 -0.59
N LEU A 29 -2.44 -9.91 0.31
CA LEU A 29 -2.62 -9.55 1.71
C LEU A 29 -1.27 -9.26 2.39
N GLY A 30 -0.23 -10.06 2.09
CA GLY A 30 1.13 -9.82 2.56
C GLY A 30 1.66 -8.45 2.12
N PHE A 31 1.46 -8.07 0.86
CA PHE A 31 1.82 -6.74 0.35
C PHE A 31 1.10 -5.61 1.09
N VAL A 32 -0.20 -5.77 1.37
CA VAL A 32 -0.98 -4.79 2.14
C VAL A 32 -0.42 -4.63 3.57
N ILE A 33 -0.09 -5.73 4.23
CA ILE A 33 0.43 -5.71 5.61
C ILE A 33 1.83 -5.13 5.69
N ILE A 34 2.75 -5.62 4.85
CA ILE A 34 4.09 -5.03 4.72
C ILE A 34 3.95 -3.54 4.41
N GLY A 35 2.95 -3.22 3.58
CA GLY A 35 2.71 -1.88 3.14
C GLY A 35 2.35 -0.92 4.27
N PHE A 36 1.43 -1.39 5.12
CA PHE A 36 1.05 -0.73 6.34
C PHE A 36 2.23 -0.55 7.30
N ILE A 37 3.05 -1.58 7.51
CA ILE A 37 4.19 -1.54 8.45
C ILE A 37 5.21 -0.47 8.03
N LEU A 38 5.56 -0.40 6.75
CA LEU A 38 6.50 0.59 6.24
C LEU A 38 5.93 2.01 6.39
N ASN A 39 4.67 2.24 6.02
CA ASN A 39 4.02 3.56 6.21
C ASN A 39 3.94 3.94 7.69
N PHE A 40 3.60 2.99 8.55
CA PHE A 40 3.56 3.22 9.99
C PHE A 40 4.95 3.62 10.51
N SER A 41 6.01 2.98 10.02
CA SER A 41 7.38 3.34 10.38
C SER A 41 7.73 4.76 9.94
N VAL A 42 7.35 5.15 8.72
CA VAL A 42 7.53 6.54 8.23
C VAL A 42 6.70 7.53 9.06
N TYR A 43 5.47 7.16 9.43
CA TYR A 43 4.61 7.97 10.29
C TYR A 43 5.24 8.23 11.66
N MET A 44 5.74 7.18 12.33
CA MET A 44 6.39 7.29 13.64
C MET A 44 7.62 8.19 13.59
N ASN A 45 8.35 8.18 12.47
CA ASN A 45 9.52 9.03 12.25
C ASN A 45 9.20 10.40 11.61
N SER A 46 7.95 10.68 11.30
CA SER A 46 7.55 11.88 10.54
C SER A 46 7.95 13.19 11.23
N SER A 47 7.85 13.27 12.55
CA SER A 47 8.25 14.46 13.30
C SER A 47 9.76 14.69 13.22
N SER A 48 10.56 13.62 13.27
CA SER A 48 12.01 13.67 13.10
C SER A 48 12.38 14.12 11.68
N PHE A 49 11.71 13.57 10.65
CA PHE A 49 11.91 13.99 9.27
C PHE A 49 11.55 15.46 9.05
N GLN A 50 10.43 15.93 9.60
CA GLN A 50 10.02 17.32 9.46
C GLN A 50 11.06 18.28 10.09
N LYS A 51 11.59 17.92 11.26
CA LYS A 51 12.66 18.70 11.91
C LYS A 51 13.92 18.70 11.05
N MET A 52 14.36 17.52 10.61
CA MET A 52 15.54 17.37 9.76
C MET A 52 15.43 18.20 8.47
N PHE A 53 14.28 18.18 7.79
CA PHE A 53 14.08 18.96 6.57
C PHE A 53 14.05 20.48 6.83
N LYS A 54 13.46 20.93 7.93
CA LYS A 54 13.50 22.35 8.31
C LYS A 54 14.93 22.81 8.59
N ASP A 55 15.71 21.98 9.28
CA ASP A 55 17.12 22.27 9.58
C ASP A 55 17.95 22.28 8.28
N MET A 56 17.73 21.32 7.37
CA MET A 56 18.42 21.24 6.08
C MET A 56 18.13 22.43 5.16
N LEU A 57 16.89 22.89 5.14
CA LEU A 57 16.46 24.02 4.30
C LEU A 57 16.75 25.39 4.95
N GLY A 58 17.39 25.44 6.13
CA GLY A 58 17.78 26.70 6.77
C GLY A 58 16.59 27.59 7.15
N GLY A 59 15.41 27.02 7.42
CA GLY A 59 14.19 27.75 7.73
C GLY A 59 13.33 28.14 6.53
N GLU A 60 13.74 27.82 5.30
CA GLU A 60 12.88 27.92 4.11
C GLU A 60 11.63 27.03 4.24
N PRO A 61 10.48 27.44 3.67
CA PRO A 61 9.29 26.62 3.66
C PRO A 61 9.53 25.29 2.94
N LEU A 62 8.86 24.25 3.44
CA LEU A 62 8.91 22.93 2.82
C LEU A 62 8.15 22.97 1.48
N PRO A 63 8.50 22.10 0.52
CA PRO A 63 7.71 21.96 -0.70
C PRO A 63 6.24 21.64 -0.39
N VAL A 64 5.31 22.18 -1.18
CA VAL A 64 3.85 22.08 -0.95
C VAL A 64 3.38 20.63 -0.74
N ILE A 65 3.89 19.69 -1.53
CA ILE A 65 3.54 18.26 -1.42
C ILE A 65 4.02 17.67 -0.08
N THR A 66 5.20 18.09 0.38
CA THR A 66 5.76 17.67 1.68
C THR A 66 4.97 18.24 2.85
N GLU A 67 4.57 19.52 2.78
CA GLU A 67 3.71 20.13 3.79
C GLU A 67 2.35 19.44 3.85
N TYR A 68 1.73 19.20 2.70
CA TYR A 68 0.48 18.48 2.58
C TYR A 68 0.57 17.08 3.21
N TYR A 69 1.67 16.37 2.97
CA TYR A 69 1.92 15.06 3.59
C TYR A 69 1.96 15.16 5.12
N PHE A 70 2.73 16.10 5.69
CA PHE A 70 2.83 16.24 7.14
C PHE A 70 1.52 16.69 7.79
N TYR A 71 0.71 17.48 7.09
CA TYR A 71 -0.62 17.90 7.55
C TYR A 71 -1.61 16.73 7.54
N THR A 72 -1.60 15.92 6.48
CA THR A 72 -2.58 14.83 6.28
C THR A 72 -2.14 13.49 6.87
N LYS A 73 -0.95 13.40 7.48
CA LYS A 73 -0.35 12.14 7.96
C LYS A 73 -1.24 11.30 8.89
N GLN A 74 -2.08 11.93 9.72
CA GLN A 74 -3.01 11.21 10.60
C GLN A 74 -4.15 10.54 9.80
N PHE A 75 -4.75 11.27 8.84
CA PHE A 75 -5.77 10.73 7.95
C PHE A 75 -5.21 9.61 7.07
N ILE A 76 -3.97 9.79 6.61
CA ILE A 76 -3.18 8.78 5.91
C ILE A 76 -3.08 7.51 6.76
N MET A 77 -2.70 7.59 8.03
CA MET A 77 -2.58 6.41 8.91
C MET A 77 -3.92 5.70 9.13
N VAL A 78 -4.98 6.45 9.45
CA VAL A 78 -6.31 5.91 9.68
C VAL A 78 -6.85 5.23 8.41
N GLY A 79 -6.64 5.84 7.24
CA GLY A 79 -7.03 5.27 5.96
C GLY A 79 -6.34 3.93 5.68
N ASP A 80 -5.05 3.78 6.00
CA ASP A 80 -4.36 2.50 5.81
C ASP A 80 -4.87 1.43 6.77
N LEU A 81 -5.15 1.79 8.02
CA LEU A 81 -5.73 0.85 8.98
C LEU A 81 -7.08 0.30 8.48
N ILE A 82 -7.94 1.18 7.96
CA ILE A 82 -9.22 0.78 7.35
C ILE A 82 -8.98 -0.17 6.17
N CYS A 83 -7.99 0.11 5.30
CA CYS A 83 -7.65 -0.75 4.16
C CYS A 83 -7.17 -2.14 4.59
N VAL A 84 -6.37 -2.23 5.66
CA VAL A 84 -5.92 -3.51 6.23
C VAL A 84 -7.11 -4.29 6.79
N ILE A 85 -7.96 -3.65 7.58
CA ILE A 85 -9.17 -4.29 8.16
C ILE A 85 -10.10 -4.77 7.05
N ALA A 86 -10.35 -3.94 6.02
CA ALA A 86 -11.17 -4.29 4.88
C ALA A 86 -10.59 -5.49 4.10
N SER A 87 -9.26 -5.53 3.94
CA SER A 87 -8.57 -6.66 3.28
C SER A 87 -8.74 -7.97 4.04
N ILE A 88 -8.59 -7.94 5.37
CA ILE A 88 -8.79 -9.12 6.25
C ILE A 88 -10.24 -9.57 6.20
N PHE A 89 -11.20 -8.64 6.27
CA PHE A 89 -12.62 -8.95 6.21
C PHE A 89 -13.01 -9.55 4.85
N CYS A 90 -12.47 -9.03 3.75
CA CYS A 90 -12.67 -9.59 2.41
C CYS A 90 -12.06 -10.99 2.28
N PHE A 91 -10.98 -11.27 3.01
CA PHE A 91 -10.39 -12.60 3.06
C PHE A 91 -11.32 -13.64 3.68
N TYR A 92 -12.12 -13.24 4.68
CA TYR A 92 -13.10 -14.08 5.35
C TYR A 92 -14.34 -14.42 4.51
N LYS A 93 -14.70 -13.58 3.52
CA LYS A 93 -15.84 -13.85 2.64
C LYS A 93 -15.47 -14.87 1.54
N ARG A 94 -16.37 -15.83 1.28
CA ARG A 94 -16.17 -16.95 0.34
C ARG A 94 -16.28 -16.58 -1.15
N ASP A 95 -16.69 -15.37 -1.51
CA ASP A 95 -16.82 -14.94 -2.91
C ASP A 95 -15.45 -14.70 -3.57
N LYS A 96 -14.91 -15.75 -4.20
CA LYS A 96 -13.56 -15.84 -4.76
C LYS A 96 -13.18 -14.69 -5.73
N PRO A 97 -13.96 -14.38 -6.80
CA PRO A 97 -13.57 -13.35 -7.76
C PRO A 97 -13.70 -11.94 -7.18
N ARG A 98 -14.73 -11.68 -6.36
CA ARG A 98 -14.94 -10.37 -5.72
C ARG A 98 -13.83 -10.07 -4.71
N ARG A 99 -13.39 -11.08 -3.95
CA ARG A 99 -12.26 -10.95 -3.01
C ARG A 99 -11.00 -10.45 -3.71
N LEU A 100 -10.64 -11.06 -4.83
CA LEU A 100 -9.42 -10.68 -5.57
C LEU A 100 -9.50 -9.27 -6.14
N LEU A 101 -10.65 -8.88 -6.70
CA LEU A 101 -10.85 -7.52 -7.21
C LEU A 101 -10.74 -6.47 -6.10
N ILE A 102 -11.33 -6.73 -4.93
CA ILE A 102 -11.26 -5.79 -3.80
C ILE A 102 -9.83 -5.68 -3.27
N ILE A 103 -9.15 -6.80 -3.01
CA ILE A 103 -7.77 -6.78 -2.50
C ILE A 103 -6.83 -6.13 -3.53
N ALA A 104 -7.00 -6.42 -4.83
CA ALA A 104 -6.22 -5.78 -5.87
C ALA A 104 -6.47 -4.26 -5.93
N GLY A 105 -7.73 -3.81 -5.80
CA GLY A 105 -8.06 -2.39 -5.72
C GLY A 105 -7.40 -1.71 -4.52
N ILE A 106 -7.41 -2.36 -3.36
CA ILE A 106 -6.73 -1.87 -2.15
C ILE A 106 -5.21 -1.78 -2.39
N ALA A 107 -4.60 -2.80 -3.01
CA ALA A 107 -3.18 -2.81 -3.31
C ALA A 107 -2.77 -1.68 -4.27
N VAL A 108 -3.58 -1.40 -5.29
CA VAL A 108 -3.36 -0.27 -6.22
C VAL A 108 -3.48 1.07 -5.49
N TYR A 109 -4.50 1.24 -4.66
CA TYR A 109 -4.68 2.44 -3.85
C TYR A 109 -3.48 2.69 -2.92
N LEU A 110 -3.02 1.66 -2.20
CA LEU A 110 -1.86 1.76 -1.33
C LEU A 110 -0.58 2.08 -2.10
N SER A 111 -0.42 1.51 -3.30
CA SER A 111 0.73 1.75 -4.17
C SER A 111 0.78 3.21 -4.65
N PHE A 112 -0.34 3.76 -5.09
CA PHE A 112 -0.42 5.17 -5.49
C PHE A 112 -0.10 6.11 -4.32
N LYS A 113 -0.67 5.80 -3.15
CA LYS A 113 -0.41 6.56 -1.92
C LYS A 113 1.06 6.51 -1.52
N TRP A 114 1.70 5.35 -1.63
CA TRP A 114 3.13 5.19 -1.39
C TRP A 114 3.99 6.06 -2.28
N SER A 115 3.69 6.11 -3.58
CA SER A 115 4.39 7.00 -4.50
C SER A 115 4.32 8.46 -4.05
N ILE A 116 3.16 8.91 -3.55
CA ILE A 116 3.02 10.26 -2.98
C ILE A 116 3.86 10.44 -1.72
N SER A 117 3.82 9.49 -0.77
CA SER A 117 4.64 9.55 0.45
C SER A 117 6.14 9.60 0.13
N THR A 118 6.61 8.76 -0.79
CA THR A 118 8.01 8.74 -1.22
C THR A 118 8.40 10.05 -1.89
N LEU A 119 7.54 10.58 -2.78
CA LEU A 119 7.77 11.87 -3.42
C LEU A 119 7.84 13.01 -2.39
N ALA A 120 6.92 13.03 -1.41
CA ALA A 120 6.91 14.01 -0.34
C ALA A 120 8.20 14.00 0.50
N MET A 121 8.82 12.82 0.68
CA MET A 121 10.10 12.67 1.39
C MET A 121 11.31 13.03 0.52
N PHE A 122 11.20 12.93 -0.81
CA PHE A 122 12.31 13.21 -1.72
C PHE A 122 12.39 14.69 -2.14
N LEU A 123 11.25 15.38 -2.24
CA LEU A 123 11.20 16.79 -2.69
C LEU A 123 12.05 17.76 -1.85
N PRO A 124 12.13 17.66 -0.51
CA PRO A 124 13.01 18.52 0.28
C PRO A 124 14.50 18.36 -0.09
N LEU A 125 14.91 17.15 -0.49
CA LEU A 125 16.28 16.89 -0.94
C LEU A 125 16.56 17.58 -2.28
N MET A 126 15.61 17.54 -3.22
CA MET A 126 15.75 18.25 -4.49
C MET A 126 15.84 19.77 -4.28
N LYS A 127 14.96 20.34 -3.43
CA LYS A 127 15.02 21.77 -3.08
C LYS A 127 16.38 22.14 -2.47
N LEU A 128 16.93 21.30 -1.60
CA LEU A 128 18.26 21.52 -1.04
C LEU A 128 19.36 21.55 -2.11
N ILE A 129 19.32 20.63 -3.08
CA ILE A 129 20.29 20.59 -4.18
C ILE A 129 20.20 21.87 -5.01
N GLU A 130 18.99 22.35 -5.31
CA GLU A 130 18.76 23.62 -6.01
C GLU A 130 19.34 24.80 -5.23
N MET A 131 19.17 24.84 -3.90
CA MET A 131 19.71 25.90 -3.04
C MET A 131 21.24 25.90 -2.95
N ILE A 132 21.89 24.73 -3.04
CA ILE A 132 23.36 24.62 -2.97
C ILE A 132 24.00 24.88 -4.36
N GLY A 133 23.29 24.56 -5.44
CA GLY A 133 23.77 24.73 -6.81
C GLY A 133 23.51 26.10 -7.44
N ALA A 134 22.69 26.94 -6.80
CA ALA A 134 22.40 28.33 -7.18
C ALA A 134 23.31 29.33 -6.46
#